data_AF-A0A524BI37-F1
#
_entry.id   AF-A0A524BI37-F1
#
_cell.length_a   1.000
_cell.length_b   1.000
_cell.length_c   1.000
_cell.angle_alpha   90.00
_cell.angle_beta   90.00
_cell.angle_gamma   90.00
#
_symmetry.space_group_name_H-M   'P 1'
#
loop_
_entity.id
_entity.type
_entity.pdbx_description
1 polymer ?
#
loop_
_entity_poly.entity_id
_entity_poly.type
_entity_poly.pdbx_seq_one_letter_code
_entity_poly.pdbx_strand_id
1 'polypeptide(L)'
;MGVRVPPALLHAPSRISRQEGTVSEARGDTQLSVFGRLALFIRQVVAELRKVIWPTRKELVTYTIVVIVFVLAMAAIVAGFDFVFTRGVLLIFG
;
A
#
# COMPACT_ATOMS: atom_id res chain seq x y z
N MET A 1 -42.77 -57.20 -30.57
CA MET A 1 -42.07 -56.00 -31.07
C MET A 1 -40.58 -56.30 -31.13
N GLY A 2 -40.07 -56.65 -32.31
CA GLY A 2 -38.65 -56.87 -32.53
C GLY A 2 -38.05 -55.66 -33.25
N VAL A 3 -36.90 -55.17 -32.77
CA VAL A 3 -36.07 -54.21 -33.49
C VAL A 3 -34.71 -54.87 -33.64
N ARG A 4 -34.35 -55.23 -34.88
CA ARG A 4 -33.06 -55.81 -35.23
C ARG A 4 -32.05 -54.68 -35.47
N VAL A 5 -30.88 -54.77 -34.86
CA VAL A 5 -29.78 -53.82 -35.10
C VAL A 5 -28.91 -54.34 -36.26
N PRO A 6 -28.62 -53.53 -37.29
CA PRO A 6 -27.85 -53.98 -38.45
C PRO A 6 -26.34 -54.12 -38.14
N PRO A 7 -25.68 -55.21 -38.59
CA PRO A 7 -24.31 -55.59 -38.19
C PRO A 7 -23.18 -54.87 -38.95
N ALA A 8 -23.41 -53.67 -39.51
CA ALA A 8 -22.55 -53.13 -40.58
C ALA A 8 -21.82 -51.80 -40.31
N LEU A 9 -21.83 -51.21 -39.12
CA LEU A 9 -21.01 -50.00 -38.85
C LEU A 9 -19.86 -50.24 -37.88
N LEU A 10 -19.18 -51.35 -38.13
CA LEU A 10 -17.80 -51.63 -37.73
C LEU A 10 -16.84 -50.82 -38.64
N HIS A 11 -16.72 -49.50 -38.46
CA HIS A 11 -15.53 -48.69 -38.80
C HIS A 11 -15.77 -47.19 -38.58
N ALA A 12 -15.28 -46.67 -37.45
CA ALA A 12 -14.89 -45.28 -37.33
C ALA A 12 -13.73 -45.18 -36.32
N PRO A 13 -12.46 -45.04 -36.76
CA PRO A 13 -11.35 -44.81 -35.86
C PRO A 13 -11.24 -43.33 -35.45
N SER A 14 -10.76 -43.13 -34.22
CA SER A 14 -10.16 -41.91 -33.64
C SER A 14 -10.94 -40.60 -33.73
N ARG A 15 -11.66 -40.27 -32.64
CA ARG A 15 -11.59 -38.92 -32.07
C ARG A 15 -11.00 -39.01 -30.67
N ILE A 16 -9.72 -38.64 -30.60
CA ILE A 16 -9.03 -38.21 -29.39
C ILE A 16 -9.88 -37.08 -28.80
N SER A 17 -10.77 -37.45 -27.89
CA SER A 17 -11.64 -36.51 -27.18
C SER A 17 -10.90 -36.13 -25.93
N ARG A 18 -10.04 -35.12 -26.11
CA ARG A 18 -9.71 -34.09 -25.13
C ARG A 18 -9.55 -34.58 -23.70
N GLN A 19 -8.29 -34.81 -23.33
CA GLN A 19 -7.77 -34.81 -21.97
C GLN A 19 -8.75 -34.21 -20.95
N GLU A 20 -9.41 -35.10 -20.22
CA GLU A 20 -9.71 -34.91 -18.81
C GLU A 20 -8.36 -34.87 -18.08
N GLY A 21 -7.63 -33.77 -18.29
CA GLY A 21 -6.53 -33.39 -17.44
C GLY A 21 -7.14 -32.80 -16.19
N THR A 22 -7.28 -33.66 -15.18
CA THR A 22 -7.40 -33.31 -13.77
C THR A 22 -6.68 -31.99 -13.50
N VAL A 23 -7.45 -30.90 -13.34
CA VAL A 23 -6.91 -29.71 -12.70
C VAL A 23 -6.65 -30.13 -11.28
N SER A 24 -5.39 -30.54 -11.10
CA SER A 24 -4.79 -30.98 -9.87
C SER A 24 -5.35 -30.17 -8.71
N GLU A 25 -6.11 -30.89 -7.91
CA GLU A 25 -6.50 -30.58 -6.55
C GLU A 25 -5.24 -30.57 -5.67
N ALA A 26 -4.27 -29.72 -6.02
CA ALA A 26 -3.18 -29.33 -5.16
C ALA A 26 -3.60 -28.01 -4.51
N ARG A 27 -4.66 -28.09 -3.71
CA ARG A 27 -4.93 -27.14 -2.64
C ARG A 27 -3.81 -27.34 -1.63
N GLY A 28 -2.64 -26.80 -1.98
CA GLY A 28 -1.52 -26.71 -1.08
C GLY A 28 -1.97 -25.85 0.08
N ASP A 29 -2.39 -26.52 1.15
CA ASP A 29 -2.33 -26.03 2.51
C ASP A 29 -0.88 -25.64 2.81
N THR A 30 -0.44 -24.55 2.19
CA THR A 30 0.64 -23.77 2.75
C THR A 30 -0.01 -23.11 3.94
N GLN A 31 0.06 -23.80 5.09
CA GLN A 31 0.13 -23.18 6.40
C GLN A 31 0.74 -21.80 6.18
N LEU A 32 -0.08 -20.74 6.20
CA LEU A 32 0.39 -19.40 5.91
C LEU A 32 1.43 -19.13 6.99
N SER A 33 2.70 -19.29 6.62
CA SER A 33 3.81 -19.06 7.53
C SER A 33 3.64 -17.62 8.04
N VAL A 34 4.15 -17.32 9.23
CA VAL A 34 4.09 -15.95 9.77
C VAL A 34 4.58 -14.94 8.72
N PHE A 35 5.52 -15.34 7.86
CA PHE A 35 5.99 -14.58 6.70
C PHE A 35 4.95 -14.37 5.58
N GLY A 36 4.13 -15.38 5.25
CA GLY A 36 3.02 -15.24 4.29
C GLY A 36 1.93 -14.28 4.77
N ARG A 37 1.62 -14.29 6.07
CA ARG A 37 0.71 -13.31 6.70
C ARG A 37 1.28 -11.90 6.68
N LEU A 38 2.57 -11.73 6.99
CA LEU A 38 3.25 -10.44 6.94
C LEU A 38 3.30 -9.89 5.50
N ALA A 39 3.58 -10.72 4.50
CA ALA A 39 3.59 -10.31 3.10
C ALA A 39 2.21 -9.81 2.64
N LEU A 40 1.13 -10.49 3.03
CA LEU A 40 -0.24 -10.05 2.77
C LEU A 40 -0.55 -8.71 3.45
N PHE A 41 -0.15 -8.53 4.71
CA PHE A 41 -0.32 -7.28 5.46
C PHE A 41 0.42 -6.10 4.80
N ILE A 42 1.69 -6.26 4.42
CA ILE A 42 2.44 -5.21 3.72
C ILE A 42 1.76 -4.86 2.39
N ARG A 43 1.24 -5.85 1.66
CA ARG A 43 0.51 -5.62 0.40
C ARG A 43 -0.76 -4.82 0.63
N GLN A 44 -1.46 -5.04 1.75
CA GLN A 44 -2.63 -4.25 2.16
C GLN A 44 -2.25 -2.82 2.56
N VAL A 45 -1.19 -2.63 3.35
CA VAL A 45 -0.70 -1.29 3.74
C VAL A 45 -0.34 -0.47 2.52
N VAL A 46 0.41 -1.05 1.55
CA VAL A 46 0.74 -0.35 0.30
C VAL A 46 -0.51 -0.01 -0.51
N ALA A 47 -1.51 -0.89 -0.55
CA ALA A 47 -2.77 -0.62 -1.23
C ALA A 47 -3.55 0.55 -0.58
N GLU A 48 -3.48 0.68 0.74
CA GLU A 48 -4.12 1.79 1.47
C GLU A 48 -3.32 3.08 1.37
N LEU A 49 -1.98 3.02 1.45
CA LEU A 49 -1.10 4.17 1.28
C LEU A 49 -1.22 4.78 -0.13
N ARG A 50 -1.61 4.00 -1.15
CA ARG A 50 -1.92 4.54 -2.49
C ARG A 50 -3.17 5.42 -2.55
N LYS A 51 -4.05 5.33 -1.54
CA LYS A 51 -5.22 6.22 -1.41
C LYS A 51 -4.87 7.51 -0.71
N VAL A 52 -3.69 7.61 -0.10
CA VAL A 52 -3.22 8.86 0.48
C VAL A 52 -2.93 9.80 -0.67
N ILE A 53 -3.68 10.89 -0.75
CA ILE A 53 -3.42 11.94 -1.73
C ILE A 53 -2.10 12.59 -1.36
N TRP A 54 -1.05 12.31 -2.14
CA TRP A 54 0.22 13.00 -1.95
C TRP A 54 0.09 14.45 -2.38
N PRO A 55 0.50 15.38 -1.51
CA PRO A 55 0.36 16.79 -1.79
C PRO A 55 1.16 17.18 -3.02
N THR A 56 0.63 18.14 -3.77
CA THR A 56 1.35 18.66 -4.95
C THR A 56 2.59 19.44 -4.49
N ARG A 57 3.57 19.61 -5.38
CA ARG A 57 4.78 20.40 -5.07
C ARG A 57 4.45 21.80 -4.55
N LYS A 58 3.35 22.39 -5.03
CA LYS A 58 2.86 23.71 -4.58
C LYS A 58 2.39 23.67 -3.13
N GLU A 59 1.56 22.70 -2.76
CA GLU A 59 1.08 22.53 -1.38
C GLU A 59 2.24 22.28 -0.40
N LEU A 60 3.19 21.42 -0.77
CA LEU A 60 4.40 21.18 0.02
C LEU A 60 5.18 22.45 0.30
N VAL A 61 5.39 23.28 -0.74
CA VAL A 61 6.10 24.56 -0.62
C VAL A 61 5.29 25.53 0.25
N THR A 62 3.97 25.64 0.05
CA THR A 62 3.10 26.48 0.87
C THR A 62 3.18 26.10 2.35
N TYR A 63 3.06 24.82 2.68
CA TYR A 63 3.15 24.36 4.07
C TYR A 63 4.53 24.63 4.68
N THR A 64 5.60 24.42 3.90
CA THR A 64 6.96 24.70 4.35
C THR A 64 7.17 26.21 4.61
N ILE A 65 6.66 27.07 3.73
CA ILE A 65 6.74 28.53 3.89
C ILE A 65 6.02 28.98 5.17
N VAL A 66 4.80 28.47 5.40
CA VAL A 66 4.04 28.81 6.62
C VAL A 66 4.84 28.44 7.88
N VAL A 67 5.44 27.25 7.91
CA VAL A 67 6.28 26.82 9.04
C VAL A 67 7.50 27.73 9.20
N ILE A 68 8.19 28.08 8.12
CA ILE A 68 9.36 28.98 8.18
C ILE A 68 8.97 30.34 8.74
N VAL A 69 7.89 30.95 8.25
CA VAL A 69 7.42 32.25 8.74
C VAL A 69 7.05 32.16 10.23
N PHE A 70 6.38 31.09 10.64
CA PHE A 70 6.01 30.88 12.04
C PHE A 70 7.24 30.74 12.95
N VAL A 71 8.23 29.93 12.56
CA VAL A 71 9.47 29.74 13.31
C VAL A 71 10.26 31.06 13.42
N LEU A 72 10.34 31.83 12.33
CA LEU A 72 11.00 33.13 12.35
C LEU A 72 10.28 34.14 13.25
N ALA A 73 8.95 34.15 13.25
CA ALA A 73 8.17 35.01 14.14
C ALA A 73 8.41 34.66 15.62
N MET A 74 8.40 33.37 15.96
CA MET A 74 8.74 32.91 17.31
C MET A 74 10.18 33.27 17.70
N ALA A 75 11.14 33.05 16.81
CA ALA A 75 12.53 33.42 17.04
C ALA A 75 12.71 34.92 17.28
N ALA A 76 12.00 35.77 16.52
CA ALA A 76 12.03 37.21 16.70
C ALA A 76 11.45 37.65 18.04
N ILE A 77 10.34 37.03 18.48
CA ILE A 77 9.74 37.31 19.79
C ILE A 77 10.67 36.90 20.92
N VAL A 78 11.23 35.67 20.86
CA VAL A 78 12.16 35.16 21.87
C VAL A 78 13.40 36.06 21.93
N ALA A 79 14.03 36.36 20.80
CA ALA A 79 15.19 37.24 20.74
C ALA A 79 14.87 38.66 21.26
N GLY A 80 13.66 39.17 21.00
CA GLY A 80 13.20 40.43 21.55
C GLY A 80 13.10 40.41 23.07
N PHE A 81 12.53 39.34 23.63
CA PHE A 81 12.47 39.15 25.08
C PHE A 81 13.86 38.96 25.69
N ASP A 82 14.74 38.16 25.07
CA ASP A 82 16.13 37.99 25.52
C ASP A 82 16.86 39.33 25.60
N PHE A 83 16.66 40.20 24.60
CA PHE A 83 17.24 41.54 24.59
C PHE A 83 16.70 42.40 25.74
N VAL A 84 15.38 42.40 25.95
CA VAL A 84 14.74 43.16 27.04
C VAL A 84 15.20 42.67 28.39
N PHE A 85 15.23 41.35 28.62
CA PHE A 85 15.69 40.77 29.88
C PHE A 85 17.17 41.03 30.12
N THR A 86 18.02 40.93 29.09
CA THR A 86 19.44 41.25 29.21
C THR A 86 19.63 42.69 29.68
N ARG A 87 18.94 43.65 29.07
CA ARG A 87 19.00 45.06 29.48
C ARG A 87 18.41 45.29 30.87
N GLY A 88 17.29 44.64 31.20
CA GLY A 88 16.65 44.75 32.51
C GLY A 88 17.51 44.22 33.64
N VAL A 89 18.11 43.04 33.46
CA VAL A 89 19.02 42.43 34.44
C VAL A 89 20.27 43.30 34.63
N LEU A 90 20.86 43.81 33.55
CA LEU A 90 22.01 44.71 33.64
C LEU A 90 21.69 46.01 34.37
N LEU A 91 20.46 46.54 34.26
CA LEU A 91 20.03 47.74 34.97
C LEU A 91 19.77 47.49 36.46
N ILE A 92 19.34 46.29 36.84
CA ILE A 92 18.98 45.95 38.22
C ILE A 92 20.20 45.46 39.02
N PHE A 93 21.08 44.68 38.39
CA PHE A 93 22.19 44.00 39.05
C PHE A 93 23.59 44.50 38.62
N GLY A 94 23.67 45.33 37.58
CA GLY A 94 24.89 46.04 37.18
C GLY A 94 25.00 47.39 37.87
#